data_AF-A0A353Y7Y6-F1
#
_entry.id   AF-A0A353Y7Y6-F1
#
_cell.length_a   1.000
_cell.length_b   1.000
_cell.length_c   1.000
_cell.angle_alpha   90.00
_cell.angle_beta   90.00
_cell.angle_gamma   90.00
#
_symmetry.space_group_name_H-M   'P 1'
#
loop_
_entity.id
_entity.type
_entity.pdbx_description
1 polymer ?
#
loop_
_entity_poly.entity_id
_entity_poly.type
_entity_poly.pdbx_seq_one_letter_code
_entity_poly.pdbx_strand_id
1 'polypeptide(L)'
;WDRRNGYYFAMLESLAKHYKFDIETPFEELPLPVQEVILHGSGEDEIKFSYVMDSGASKGRKVSKTHTFEGIIPNMTRRYRETDSALVREDLARLRGTQPCPACHGTRLRPEARFVKIGEGTQSRAIYEVSHLTLRECHDYFGTLQLQGA
;
A
#
# COMPACT_ATOMS: atom_id res chain seq x y z
N TRP A 1 0.89 1.01 -20.49
CA TRP A 1 1.88 0.02 -20.04
C TRP A 1 3.27 0.40 -20.55
N ASP A 2 4.33 0.34 -19.73
CA ASP A 2 5.68 0.72 -20.20
C ASP A 2 6.35 -0.41 -20.98
N ARG A 3 6.34 -0.31 -22.31
CA ARG A 3 6.98 -1.26 -23.24
C ARG A 3 8.51 -1.29 -23.15
N ARG A 4 9.13 -0.27 -22.52
CA ARG A 4 10.59 -0.21 -22.37
C ARG A 4 11.09 -1.23 -21.35
N ASN A 5 10.23 -1.67 -20.43
CA ASN A 5 10.53 -2.76 -19.52
C ASN A 5 10.04 -4.09 -20.12
N GLY A 6 10.87 -4.69 -20.97
CA GLY A 6 10.53 -5.91 -21.70
C GLY A 6 10.14 -7.09 -20.82
N TYR A 7 10.71 -7.20 -19.62
CA TYR A 7 10.38 -8.27 -18.67
C TYR A 7 8.94 -8.15 -18.16
N TYR A 8 8.55 -6.98 -17.62
CA TYR A 8 7.19 -6.78 -17.10
C TYR A 8 6.16 -6.72 -18.23
N PHE A 9 6.51 -6.17 -19.39
CA PHE A 9 5.60 -6.14 -20.53
C PHE A 9 5.27 -7.56 -21.03
N ALA A 10 6.27 -8.43 -21.19
CA ALA A 10 6.04 -9.84 -21.58
C ALA A 10 5.20 -10.63 -20.54
N MET A 11 5.33 -10.27 -19.26
CA MET A 11 4.51 -10.81 -18.19
C MET A 11 3.03 -10.41 -18.36
N LEU A 12 2.77 -9.12 -18.60
CA LEU A 12 1.43 -8.61 -18.87
C LEU A 12 0.83 -9.20 -20.16
N GLU A 13 1.62 -9.39 -21.22
CA GLU A 13 1.16 -10.05 -22.45
C GLU A 13 0.73 -11.50 -22.20
N SER A 14 1.49 -12.23 -21.36
CA SER A 14 1.12 -13.59 -20.98
C SER A 14 -0.17 -13.62 -20.16
N LEU A 15 -0.36 -12.65 -19.27
CA LEU A 15 -1.58 -12.47 -18.48
C LEU A 15 -2.79 -12.13 -19.38
N ALA A 16 -2.60 -11.21 -20.33
CA ALA A 16 -3.58 -10.82 -21.33
C ALA A 16 -4.05 -12.01 -22.17
N LYS A 17 -3.11 -12.85 -22.60
CA LYS A 17 -3.42 -14.08 -23.34
C LYS A 17 -4.22 -15.09 -22.51
N HIS A 18 -3.88 -15.25 -21.23
CA HIS A 18 -4.56 -16.21 -20.34
C HIS A 18 -5.98 -15.78 -20.00
N TYR A 19 -6.17 -14.52 -19.57
CA TYR A 19 -7.47 -13.96 -19.20
C TYR A 19 -8.26 -13.35 -20.37
N LYS A 20 -7.69 -13.40 -21.58
CA LYS A 20 -8.32 -12.94 -22.83
C LYS A 20 -8.77 -11.47 -22.78
N PHE A 21 -7.93 -10.60 -22.23
CA PHE A 21 -8.12 -9.15 -22.32
C PHE A 21 -7.13 -8.52 -23.30
N ASP A 22 -7.48 -7.35 -23.82
CA ASP A 22 -6.57 -6.58 -24.67
C ASP A 22 -5.63 -5.72 -23.80
N ILE A 23 -4.33 -5.93 -23.96
CA ILE A 23 -3.30 -5.18 -23.26
C ILE A 23 -3.29 -3.70 -23.68
N GLU A 24 -3.84 -3.32 -24.83
CA GLU A 24 -3.90 -1.91 -25.24
C GLU A 24 -5.09 -1.17 -24.61
N THR A 25 -6.03 -1.89 -23.99
CA THR A 25 -7.17 -1.28 -23.29
C THR A 25 -6.70 -0.49 -22.06
N PRO A 26 -7.17 0.75 -21.84
CA PRO A 26 -6.91 1.50 -20.61
C PRO A 26 -7.31 0.69 -19.37
N PHE A 27 -6.51 0.76 -18.30
CA PHE A 27 -6.74 -0.04 -17.10
C PHE A 27 -8.15 0.12 -16.53
N GLU A 28 -8.67 1.36 -16.51
CA GLU A 28 -10.00 1.70 -16.00
C GLU A 28 -11.15 1.08 -16.80
N GLU A 29 -10.91 0.73 -18.07
CA GLU A 29 -11.88 0.12 -18.97
C GLU A 29 -11.81 -1.42 -18.96
N LEU A 30 -10.82 -2.01 -18.29
CA LEU A 30 -10.71 -3.45 -18.16
C LEU A 30 -11.86 -4.02 -17.29
N PRO A 31 -12.32 -5.25 -17.55
CA PRO A 31 -13.28 -5.92 -16.67
C PRO A 31 -12.75 -5.98 -15.23
N LEU A 32 -13.62 -5.74 -14.24
CA LEU A 32 -13.26 -5.76 -12.81
C LEU A 32 -12.48 -7.02 -12.39
N PRO A 33 -12.84 -8.26 -12.81
CA PRO A 33 -12.05 -9.44 -12.45
C PRO A 33 -10.61 -9.40 -12.98
N VAL A 34 -10.37 -8.78 -14.14
CA VAL A 34 -9.03 -8.62 -14.71
C VAL A 34 -8.24 -7.57 -13.92
N GLN A 35 -8.87 -6.45 -13.54
CA GLN A 35 -8.24 -5.45 -12.68
C GLN A 35 -7.80 -6.06 -11.34
N GLU A 36 -8.66 -6.85 -10.71
CA GLU A 36 -8.36 -7.57 -9.47
C GLU A 36 -7.18 -8.52 -9.63
N VAL A 37 -7.14 -9.33 -10.70
CA VAL A 37 -6.00 -10.21 -10.96
C VAL A 37 -4.71 -9.42 -11.17
N ILE A 38 -4.75 -8.31 -11.90
CA ILE A 38 -3.58 -7.45 -12.12
C ILE A 38 -3.07 -6.87 -10.78
N LEU A 39 -3.97 -6.38 -9.94
CA LEU A 39 -3.61 -5.71 -8.69
C LEU A 39 -3.22 -6.68 -7.58
N HIS A 40 -3.97 -7.77 -7.42
CA HIS A 40 -3.93 -8.66 -6.25
C HIS A 40 -3.44 -10.07 -6.57
N GLY A 41 -3.30 -10.42 -7.84
CA GLY A 41 -2.72 -11.69 -8.28
C GLY A 41 -3.75 -12.72 -8.75
N SER A 42 -3.26 -13.83 -9.29
CA SER A 42 -4.10 -14.91 -9.86
C SER A 42 -4.54 -15.96 -8.83
N GLY A 43 -4.16 -15.82 -7.56
CA GLY A 43 -4.45 -16.81 -6.53
C GLY A 43 -3.78 -18.15 -6.83
N GLU A 44 -4.59 -19.20 -7.01
CA GLU A 44 -4.14 -20.55 -7.34
C GLU A 44 -4.04 -20.81 -8.86
N ASP A 45 -4.50 -19.88 -9.69
CA ASP A 45 -4.51 -20.04 -11.15
C ASP A 45 -3.08 -19.87 -11.70
N GLU A 46 -2.55 -20.96 -12.25
CA GLU A 46 -1.22 -21.01 -12.83
C GLU A 46 -1.21 -20.52 -14.28
N ILE A 47 -0.33 -19.56 -14.56
CA ILE A 47 -0.24 -18.91 -15.86
C ILE A 47 1.10 -19.28 -16.51
N LYS A 48 1.06 -19.60 -17.80
CA LYS A 48 2.27 -19.85 -18.58
C LYS A 48 2.88 -18.52 -19.04
N PHE A 49 3.86 -18.04 -18.30
CA PHE A 49 4.63 -16.86 -18.66
C PHE A 49 5.74 -17.18 -19.65
N SER A 50 5.87 -16.35 -20.69
CA SER A 50 6.95 -16.47 -21.68
C SER A 50 7.82 -15.22 -21.65
N TYR A 51 9.10 -15.41 -21.33
CA TYR A 51 10.09 -14.33 -21.20
C TYR A 51 11.14 -14.43 -22.31
N VAL A 52 11.67 -13.29 -22.73
CA VAL A 52 12.88 -13.23 -23.56
C VAL A 52 14.03 -12.81 -22.66
N MET A 53 15.06 -13.65 -22.56
CA MET A 53 16.26 -13.34 -21.77
C MET A 53 16.99 -12.15 -22.38
N ASP A 54 17.21 -11.10 -21.59
CA ASP A 54 17.81 -9.83 -22.03
C ASP A 54 19.35 -9.79 -21.91
N SER A 55 19.94 -10.76 -21.20
CA SER A 55 21.36 -10.78 -20.84
C SER A 55 21.93 -12.20 -20.74
N GLY A 56 23.27 -12.31 -20.78
CA GLY A 56 24.02 -13.57 -20.66
C GLY A 56 24.09 -14.42 -21.94
N ALA A 57 24.66 -15.63 -21.81
CA ALA A 57 24.88 -16.56 -22.94
C ALA A 57 23.58 -17.07 -23.60
N SER A 58 22.43 -16.83 -22.98
CA SER A 58 21.11 -17.18 -23.49
C SER A 58 20.31 -15.96 -23.98
N LYS A 59 20.96 -14.81 -24.20
CA LYS A 59 20.30 -13.59 -24.70
C LYS A 59 19.50 -13.88 -25.97
N GLY A 60 18.23 -13.47 -25.98
CA GLY A 60 17.29 -13.72 -27.08
C GLY A 60 16.56 -15.06 -27.03
N ARG A 61 16.91 -15.97 -26.11
CA ARG A 61 16.20 -17.25 -25.94
C ARG A 61 14.87 -17.02 -25.23
N LYS A 62 13.80 -17.61 -25.78
CA LYS A 62 12.49 -17.67 -25.13
C LYS A 62 12.50 -18.73 -24.03
N VAL A 63 12.11 -18.34 -22.83
CA VAL A 63 11.94 -19.23 -21.68
C VAL A 63 10.49 -19.15 -21.23
N SER A 64 9.82 -20.31 -21.12
CA SER A 64 8.48 -20.38 -20.55
C SER A 64 8.51 -21.00 -19.16
N LYS A 65 7.83 -20.37 -18.21
CA LYS A 65 7.61 -20.91 -16.86
C LYS A 65 6.14 -20.82 -16.51
N THR A 66 5.62 -21.84 -15.85
CA THR A 66 4.27 -21.87 -15.30
C THR A 66 4.35 -21.55 -13.82
N HIS A 67 3.63 -20.53 -13.38
CA HIS A 67 3.50 -20.16 -11.97
C HIS A 67 2.31 -19.20 -11.81
N THR A 68 1.90 -18.96 -10.57
CA THR A 68 0.87 -17.96 -10.25
C THR A 68 1.42 -16.54 -10.41
N PHE A 69 0.55 -15.59 -10.72
CA PHE A 69 0.87 -14.17 -10.74
C PHE A 69 0.70 -13.60 -9.34
N GLU A 70 1.76 -13.04 -8.77
CA GLU A 70 1.75 -12.46 -7.41
C GLU A 70 0.81 -11.26 -7.28
N GLY A 71 0.57 -10.52 -8.36
CA GLY A 71 -0.12 -9.23 -8.33
C GLY A 71 0.83 -8.06 -8.07
N ILE A 72 0.47 -6.88 -8.58
CA ILE A 72 1.31 -5.67 -8.46
C ILE A 72 1.41 -5.21 -6.99
N ILE A 73 0.29 -5.15 -6.27
CA ILE A 73 0.24 -4.64 -4.90
C ILE A 73 0.99 -5.56 -3.93
N PRO A 74 0.77 -6.90 -3.92
CA PRO A 74 1.54 -7.81 -3.08
C PRO A 74 3.04 -7.77 -3.40
N ASN A 75 3.41 -7.76 -4.69
CA ASN A 75 4.81 -7.67 -5.12
C ASN A 75 5.50 -6.42 -4.57
N MET A 76 4.88 -5.25 -4.76
CA MET A 76 5.42 -3.98 -4.27
C MET A 76 5.49 -3.95 -2.73
N THR A 77 4.47 -4.44 -2.05
CA THR A 77 4.41 -4.50 -0.58
C THR A 77 5.54 -5.36 -0.02
N ARG A 78 5.74 -6.54 -0.60
CA ARG A 78 6.80 -7.47 -0.19
C ARG A 78 8.19 -6.89 -0.47
N ARG A 79 8.42 -6.41 -1.70
CA ARG A 79 9.70 -5.77 -2.07
C ARG A 79 10.07 -4.60 -1.19
N TYR A 80 9.10 -3.77 -0.80
CA TYR A 80 9.35 -2.66 0.12
C TYR A 80 9.82 -3.13 1.50
N ARG A 81 9.26 -4.23 2.01
CA ARG A 81 9.63 -4.80 3.32
C ARG A 81 10.97 -5.53 3.29
N GLU A 82 11.24 -6.28 2.22
CA GLU A 82 12.36 -7.21 2.13
C GLU A 82 13.62 -6.61 1.49
N THR A 83 13.54 -5.50 0.76
CA THR A 83 14.72 -4.96 0.07
C THR A 83 15.73 -4.33 1.02
N ASP A 84 17.01 -4.68 0.85
CA ASP A 84 18.15 -4.05 1.53
C ASP A 84 18.63 -2.76 0.82
N SER A 85 18.14 -2.48 -0.39
CA SER A 85 18.52 -1.28 -1.13
C SER A 85 17.71 -0.07 -0.67
N ALA A 86 18.41 0.94 -0.14
CA ALA A 86 17.79 2.21 0.25
C ALA A 86 17.10 2.89 -0.94
N LEU A 87 17.75 2.92 -2.10
CA LEU A 87 17.19 3.52 -3.33
C LEU A 87 15.86 2.86 -3.73
N VAL A 88 15.83 1.52 -3.79
CA VAL A 88 14.61 0.77 -4.13
C VAL A 88 13.51 1.04 -3.09
N ARG A 89 13.87 1.10 -1.81
CA ARG A 89 12.92 1.38 -0.73
C ARG A 89 12.32 2.78 -0.87
N GLU A 90 13.12 3.79 -1.18
CA GLU A 90 12.68 5.16 -1.40
C GLU A 90 11.76 5.28 -2.62
N ASP A 91 12.10 4.65 -3.74
CA ASP A 91 11.25 4.65 -4.94
C ASP A 91 9.89 4.01 -4.67
N LEU A 92 9.86 2.87 -3.98
CA LEU A 92 8.62 2.21 -3.58
C LEU A 92 7.84 3.01 -2.53
N ALA A 93 8.52 3.77 -1.65
CA ALA A 93 7.85 4.61 -0.65
C ALA A 93 7.00 5.71 -1.30
N ARG A 94 7.40 6.24 -2.46
CA ARG A 94 6.65 7.27 -3.21
C ARG A 94 5.26 6.80 -3.65
N LEU A 95 5.07 5.50 -3.76
CA LEU A 95 3.81 4.88 -4.22
C LEU A 95 2.88 4.52 -3.05
N ARG A 96 3.21 4.96 -1.82
CA ARG A 96 2.44 4.69 -0.60
C ARG A 96 1.81 5.97 -0.05
N GLY A 97 0.56 5.85 0.38
CA GLY A 97 -0.11 6.87 1.21
C GLY A 97 0.08 6.60 2.70
N THR A 98 0.02 7.66 3.51
CA THR A 98 -0.08 7.51 4.97
C THR A 98 -1.55 7.32 5.34
N GLN A 99 -1.84 6.35 6.20
CA GLN A 99 -3.17 6.08 6.71
C GLN A 99 -3.12 6.00 8.24
N PRO A 100 -4.18 6.42 8.95
CA PRO A 100 -4.26 6.23 10.40
C PRO A 100 -4.09 4.74 10.74
N CYS A 101 -3.27 4.45 11.74
CA CYS A 101 -3.10 3.08 12.21
C CYS A 101 -4.46 2.54 12.72
N PRO A 102 -4.94 1.37 12.27
CA PRO A 102 -6.26 0.86 12.65
C PRO A 102 -6.35 0.51 14.14
N ALA A 103 -5.23 0.17 14.80
CA ALA A 103 -5.23 -0.18 16.21
C ALA A 103 -5.39 1.05 17.12
N CYS A 104 -4.64 2.13 16.84
CA CYS A 104 -4.63 3.34 17.66
C CYS A 104 -5.42 4.50 17.05
N HIS A 105 -5.97 4.34 15.84
CA HIS A 105 -6.69 5.36 15.09
C HIS A 105 -5.88 6.66 14.90
N GLY A 106 -4.55 6.52 14.72
CA GLY A 106 -3.64 7.66 14.56
C GLY A 106 -3.21 8.35 15.87
N THR A 107 -3.75 7.96 17.03
CA THR A 107 -3.37 8.56 18.32
C THR A 107 -1.93 8.24 18.75
N ARG A 108 -1.32 7.17 18.19
CA ARG A 108 0.03 6.68 18.53
C ARG A 108 0.20 6.29 20.01
N LEU A 109 -0.91 6.11 20.73
CA LEU A 109 -0.95 5.70 22.13
C LEU A 109 -1.48 4.28 22.30
N ARG A 110 -1.07 3.64 23.40
CA ARG A 110 -1.67 2.38 23.86
C ARG A 110 -3.12 2.59 24.31
N PRO A 111 -3.97 1.54 24.29
CA PRO A 111 -5.35 1.64 24.73
C PRO A 111 -5.53 2.33 26.09
N GLU A 112 -4.74 1.96 27.10
CA GLU A 112 -4.86 2.44 28.48
C GLU A 112 -4.57 3.95 28.56
N ALA A 113 -3.55 4.42 27.85
CA ALA A 113 -3.18 5.83 27.80
C ALA A 113 -4.27 6.71 27.14
N ARG A 114 -5.12 6.14 26.28
CA ARG A 114 -6.25 6.86 25.67
C ARG A 114 -7.41 7.11 26.65
N PHE A 115 -7.42 6.43 27.79
CA PHE A 115 -8.41 6.65 28.86
C PHE A 115 -7.93 7.62 29.94
N VAL A 116 -6.68 8.09 29.88
CA VAL A 116 -6.19 9.17 30.75
C VAL A 116 -6.71 10.49 30.21
N LYS A 117 -7.58 11.14 30.99
CA LYS A 117 -8.27 12.37 30.62
C LYS A 117 -7.94 13.51 31.57
N ILE A 118 -7.99 14.73 31.04
CA ILE A 118 -7.91 15.99 31.77
C ILE A 118 -9.31 16.60 31.79
N GLY A 119 -9.70 17.21 32.91
CA GLY A 119 -11.01 17.80 33.09
C GLY A 119 -12.12 16.79 33.39
N GLU A 120 -13.24 17.31 33.84
CA GLU A 120 -14.42 16.53 34.22
C GLU A 120 -15.64 16.90 33.37
N GLY A 121 -16.67 16.04 33.40
CA GLY A 121 -17.93 16.28 32.70
C GLY A 121 -17.73 16.62 31.23
N THR A 122 -18.26 17.76 30.80
CA THR A 122 -18.18 18.25 29.41
C THR A 122 -16.78 18.69 28.98
N GLN A 123 -15.88 18.95 29.94
CA GLN A 123 -14.49 19.33 29.69
C GLN A 123 -13.55 18.13 29.64
N SER A 124 -14.04 16.90 29.88
CA SER A 124 -13.19 15.71 29.89
C SER A 124 -12.62 15.42 28.49
N ARG A 125 -11.29 15.56 28.35
CA ARG A 125 -10.55 15.29 27.10
C ARG A 125 -9.39 14.34 27.37
N ALA A 126 -9.27 13.30 26.56
CA ALA A 126 -8.09 12.45 26.54
C ALA A 126 -6.87 13.23 26.01
N ILE A 127 -5.68 12.83 26.44
CA ILE A 127 -4.44 13.54 26.08
C ILE A 127 -4.21 13.68 24.56
N TYR A 128 -4.61 12.68 23.78
CA TYR A 128 -4.49 12.75 22.32
C TYR A 128 -5.45 13.75 21.71
N GLU A 129 -6.64 13.95 22.28
CA GLU A 129 -7.61 14.93 21.79
C GLU A 129 -7.04 16.34 21.95
N VAL A 130 -6.44 16.63 23.12
CA VAL A 130 -5.74 17.90 23.37
C VAL A 130 -4.58 18.11 22.38
N SER A 131 -3.84 17.04 22.06
CA SER A 131 -2.72 17.09 21.11
C SER A 131 -3.16 17.33 19.65
N HIS A 132 -4.43 17.05 19.31
CA HIS A 132 -4.98 17.30 17.98
C HIS A 132 -5.66 18.67 17.85
N LEU A 133 -5.83 19.40 18.96
CA LEU A 133 -6.39 20.75 18.93
C LEU A 133 -5.41 21.71 18.23
N THR A 134 -5.98 22.70 17.56
CA THR A 134 -5.20 23.87 17.15
C THR A 134 -4.71 24.64 18.38
N LEU A 135 -3.67 25.47 18.21
CA LEU A 135 -3.14 26.29 19.29
C LEU A 135 -4.22 27.18 19.95
N ARG A 136 -5.14 27.71 19.16
CA ARG A 136 -6.26 28.54 19.64
C ARG A 136 -7.22 27.72 20.50
N GLU A 137 -7.70 26.59 20.00
CA GLU A 137 -8.63 25.73 20.74
C GLU A 137 -8.00 25.19 22.02
N CYS A 138 -6.70 24.87 21.98
CA CYS A 138 -5.94 24.44 23.14
C CYS A 138 -5.84 25.55 24.20
N HIS A 139 -5.52 26.78 23.78
CA HIS A 139 -5.51 27.96 24.65
C HIS A 139 -6.87 28.20 25.31
N ASP A 140 -7.96 28.17 24.52
CA ASP A 140 -9.31 28.41 25.01
C ASP A 140 -9.78 27.29 25.96
N TYR A 141 -9.42 26.03 25.66
CA TYR A 141 -9.67 24.89 26.52
C TYR A 141 -8.99 25.06 27.88
N PHE A 142 -7.67 25.30 27.91
CA PHE A 142 -6.95 25.46 29.18
C PHE A 142 -7.32 26.75 29.92
N GLY A 143 -7.72 27.81 29.22
CA GLY A 143 -8.18 29.05 29.85
C GLY A 143 -9.53 28.94 30.55
N THR A 144 -10.36 27.98 30.14
CA THR A 144 -11.70 27.73 30.74
C THR A 144 -11.78 26.46 31.57
N LEU A 145 -10.72 25.64 31.54
CA LEU A 145 -10.65 24.35 32.23
C LEU A 145 -10.80 24.53 33.74
N GLN A 146 -11.80 23.86 34.32
CA GLN A 146 -11.98 23.77 35.76
C GLN A 146 -11.52 22.38 36.21
N LEU A 147 -10.59 22.35 37.16
CA LEU A 147 -10.12 21.12 37.79
C LEU A 147 -10.53 21.15 39.26
N GLN A 148 -11.05 20.03 39.75
CA GLN A 148 -11.35 19.87 41.18
C GLN A 148 -10.14 19.22 41.86
N GLY A 149 -9.43 20.00 42.68
CA GLY A 149 -8.30 19.58 43.54
C GLY A 149 -7.09 20.52 43.43
N ALA A 150 -6.32 20.85 44.48
CA ALA A 150 -6.47 20.64 45.93
C ALA A 150 -6.87 21.95 46.63
#